data_AF-A0A2D6BMQ2-F1
#
_entry.id   AF-A0A2D6BMQ2-F1
#
_cell.length_a   1.000
_cell.length_b   1.000
_cell.length_c   1.000
_cell.angle_alpha   90.00
_cell.angle_beta   90.00
_cell.angle_gamma   90.00
#
_symmetry.space_group_name_H-M   'P 1'
#
loop_
_entity.id
_entity.type
_entity.pdbx_description
1 polymer ?
#
loop_
_entity_poly.entity_id
_entity_poly.type
_entity_poly.pdbx_seq_one_letter_code
_entity_poly.pdbx_strand_id
1 'polypeptide(L)'
;MHLRRRQLLAVPIFLLLSALAHGEEELEGCAPLPEASPRITQQLANPPEPGDARAALMLLPKAALAQLGSPSEILADGVEIVSSYWSPVLCASVTRVRGPADMAPVQWAPGLPESGTLVPDDTYHTGATAAARGPEAGTAAEDAAAVPDPYRPLQFALDELGVDASLPVTRGGGTRIAVLDSTPQLDHPDLGTVEIAARFVPEEPARHGTLVTGILAARPGNGFGIVGLVPEASVLAIPVCQPGPDRSERGDVCALFDVLQGLDVAWTRRVHIVNLSLAGPSNPLLQGATDRLEGLGVTLVAAAGNDGGEEALYPAAYASVIGVGATGRGGKAFAQGNRGPGNELSAPGVDIVSTAPGGGFAFADGTSLATAHVSGVLALVASAGGDLAAARRAVFQAARRHPRATRSVAVLVPVCEALTAVGQPCPPSP
;
A
#
# COMPACT_ATOMS: atom_id res chain seq x y z
N MET A 1 43.26 53.07 -25.95
CA MET A 1 43.48 51.98 -26.92
C MET A 1 43.52 50.67 -26.15
N HIS A 2 42.59 49.75 -26.44
CA HIS A 2 42.63 48.27 -26.30
C HIS A 2 43.31 47.62 -25.06
N LEU A 3 42.77 46.63 -24.36
CA LEU A 3 41.96 45.48 -24.79
C LEU A 3 41.39 44.78 -23.53
N ARG A 4 40.22 44.14 -23.66
CA ARG A 4 39.55 43.31 -22.65
C ARG A 4 40.41 42.11 -22.22
N ARG A 5 40.44 41.78 -20.92
CA ARG A 5 40.69 40.42 -20.41
C ARG A 5 39.51 39.99 -19.54
N ARG A 6 38.77 38.98 -20.01
CA ARG A 6 37.81 38.21 -19.20
C ARG A 6 38.61 37.38 -18.20
N GLN A 7 38.35 37.53 -16.91
CA GLN A 7 38.71 36.53 -15.90
C GLN A 7 37.49 35.64 -15.67
N LEU A 8 37.63 34.35 -15.97
CA LEU A 8 36.70 33.32 -15.57
C LEU A 8 36.74 33.19 -14.05
N LEU A 9 35.61 33.37 -13.38
CA LEU A 9 35.45 32.88 -12.01
C LEU A 9 35.37 31.34 -12.07
N ALA A 10 36.36 30.67 -11.50
CA ALA A 10 36.28 29.27 -11.16
C ALA A 10 35.26 29.11 -10.02
N VAL A 11 34.15 28.42 -10.29
CA VAL A 11 33.22 27.95 -9.25
C VAL A 11 33.86 26.73 -8.58
N PRO A 12 33.99 26.69 -7.24
CA PRO A 12 34.63 25.56 -6.58
C PRO A 12 33.73 24.33 -6.65
N ILE A 13 34.29 23.25 -7.21
CA ILE A 13 33.78 21.89 -7.19
C ILE A 13 33.81 21.41 -5.73
N PHE A 14 32.79 21.71 -4.94
CA PHE A 14 32.69 21.23 -3.56
C PHE A 14 31.25 20.87 -3.14
N LEU A 15 30.31 20.79 -4.07
CA LEU A 15 28.91 20.41 -3.81
C LEU A 15 28.43 19.15 -4.56
N LEU A 16 29.31 18.47 -5.30
CA LEU A 16 28.99 17.23 -6.02
C LEU A 16 29.50 15.96 -5.33
N LEU A 17 30.26 16.07 -4.24
CA LEU A 17 30.84 14.92 -3.52
C LEU A 17 30.05 14.48 -2.27
N SER A 18 29.12 15.29 -1.76
CA SER A 18 28.29 14.90 -0.60
C SER A 18 27.07 14.05 -0.95
N ALA A 19 26.65 14.01 -2.22
CA ALA A 19 25.56 13.13 -2.68
C ALA A 19 26.02 11.69 -2.94
N LEU A 20 27.32 11.49 -3.21
CA LEU A 20 27.91 10.15 -3.40
C LEU A 20 28.25 9.46 -2.07
N ALA A 21 28.55 10.22 -1.01
CA ALA A 21 28.89 9.65 0.30
C ALA A 21 27.69 9.08 1.08
N HIS A 22 26.47 9.60 0.87
CA HIS A 22 25.26 9.07 1.52
C HIS A 22 24.69 7.82 0.82
N GLY A 23 25.13 7.54 -0.42
CA GLY A 23 24.72 6.33 -1.15
C GLY A 23 25.55 5.10 -0.79
N GLU A 24 26.75 5.26 -0.20
CA GLU A 24 27.62 4.13 0.13
C GLU A 24 27.33 3.50 1.49
N GLU A 25 26.83 4.24 2.49
CA GLU A 25 26.45 3.67 3.80
C GLU A 25 25.13 2.87 3.78
N GLU A 26 24.17 3.18 2.90
CA GLU A 26 22.95 2.36 2.73
C GLU A 26 23.22 1.02 2.01
N LEU A 27 24.38 0.88 1.35
CA LEU A 27 24.76 -0.29 0.55
C LEU A 27 25.37 -1.45 1.36
N GLU A 28 25.66 -1.28 2.66
CA GLU A 28 26.20 -2.33 3.54
C GLU A 28 25.13 -3.30 4.08
N GLY A 29 23.85 -2.88 4.11
CA GLY A 29 22.73 -3.69 4.60
C GLY A 29 22.12 -4.67 3.59
N CYS A 30 22.66 -4.73 2.37
CA CYS A 30 22.11 -5.55 1.31
C CYS A 30 22.53 -7.02 1.41
N ALA A 31 21.87 -7.78 2.28
CA ALA A 31 21.87 -9.23 2.17
C ALA A 31 21.17 -9.65 0.85
N PRO A 32 21.62 -10.67 0.12
CA PRO A 32 20.86 -11.24 -0.98
C PRO A 32 19.48 -11.69 -0.48
N LEU A 33 18.45 -11.68 -1.35
CA LEU A 33 17.26 -12.47 -1.06
C LEU A 33 17.73 -13.91 -0.75
N PRO A 34 17.25 -14.56 0.33
CA PRO A 34 17.55 -15.97 0.56
C PRO A 34 17.22 -16.71 -0.73
N GLU A 35 18.05 -17.67 -1.16
CA GLU A 35 17.91 -18.39 -2.43
C GLU A 35 16.52 -19.06 -2.53
N ALA A 36 15.52 -18.28 -2.91
CA ALA A 36 14.16 -18.69 -3.12
C ALA A 36 14.01 -18.99 -4.60
N SER A 37 14.44 -20.21 -4.90
CA SER A 37 14.09 -21.05 -6.05
C SER A 37 14.58 -20.60 -7.45
N PRO A 38 15.12 -21.53 -8.25
CA PRO A 38 15.66 -21.22 -9.56
C PRO A 38 14.57 -20.83 -10.55
N ARG A 39 15.00 -19.99 -11.51
CA ARG A 39 14.50 -19.85 -12.89
C ARG A 39 13.22 -19.04 -13.04
N ILE A 40 13.24 -18.22 -14.09
CA ILE A 40 12.12 -17.90 -14.99
C ILE A 40 10.90 -18.81 -14.72
N THR A 41 10.01 -18.41 -13.81
CA THR A 41 8.81 -19.17 -13.47
C THR A 41 7.61 -18.25 -13.46
N GLN A 42 7.30 -17.74 -14.65
CA GLN A 42 6.13 -18.18 -15.37
C GLN A 42 6.50 -18.09 -16.84
N GLN A 43 6.36 -19.20 -17.58
CA GLN A 43 5.92 -19.05 -18.96
C GLN A 43 4.71 -18.12 -18.87
N LEU A 44 4.80 -16.88 -19.36
CA LEU A 44 3.76 -15.85 -19.24
C LEU A 44 2.42 -16.54 -19.46
N ALA A 45 1.70 -16.83 -18.37
CA ALA A 45 0.78 -17.96 -18.38
C ALA A 45 -0.47 -17.69 -19.22
N ASN A 46 -0.61 -16.45 -19.70
CA ASN A 46 -1.52 -16.08 -20.76
C ASN A 46 -0.85 -15.05 -21.68
N PRO A 47 -0.90 -15.20 -23.02
CA PRO A 47 -0.62 -14.07 -23.88
C PRO A 47 -1.63 -12.96 -23.55
N PRO A 48 -1.18 -11.71 -23.30
CA PRO A 48 -2.10 -10.60 -23.15
C PRO A 48 -2.90 -10.41 -24.45
N GLU A 49 -4.08 -9.83 -24.32
CA GLU A 49 -4.97 -9.46 -25.43
C GLU A 49 -4.19 -8.75 -26.54
N PRO A 50 -4.50 -9.00 -27.82
CA PRO A 50 -3.76 -8.40 -28.93
C PRO A 50 -3.91 -6.87 -28.92
N GLY A 51 -2.82 -6.13 -28.65
CA GLY A 51 -2.79 -4.67 -28.80
C GLY A 51 -1.99 -3.91 -27.75
N ASP A 52 -1.72 -4.50 -26.58
CA ASP A 52 -0.98 -3.82 -25.53
C ASP A 52 0.53 -3.97 -25.72
N ALA A 53 1.25 -2.85 -25.70
CA ALA A 53 2.71 -2.84 -25.68
C ALA A 53 3.20 -3.64 -24.47
N ARG A 54 3.83 -4.79 -24.71
CA ARG A 54 4.30 -5.67 -23.65
C ARG A 54 5.39 -4.97 -22.83
N ALA A 55 5.21 -4.86 -21.52
CA ALA A 55 6.24 -4.43 -20.58
C ALA A 55 6.63 -5.59 -19.66
N ALA A 56 7.91 -5.65 -19.30
CA ALA A 56 8.45 -6.65 -18.37
C ALA A 56 9.39 -5.97 -17.38
N LEU A 57 9.56 -6.58 -16.21
CA LEU A 57 10.52 -6.14 -15.22
C LEU A 57 11.70 -7.09 -15.18
N MET A 58 12.88 -6.53 -15.38
CA MET A 58 14.15 -7.21 -15.27
C MET A 58 14.82 -6.84 -13.95
N LEU A 59 15.04 -7.85 -13.12
CA LEU A 59 15.77 -7.74 -11.85
C LEU A 59 17.22 -8.19 -12.06
N LEU A 60 18.18 -7.32 -11.75
CA LEU A 60 19.60 -7.63 -11.72
C LEU A 60 20.14 -7.41 -10.30
N PRO A 61 20.46 -8.48 -9.55
CA PRO A 61 21.08 -8.36 -8.24
C PRO A 61 22.40 -7.58 -8.29
N LYS A 62 22.78 -6.92 -7.19
CA LYS A 62 24.01 -6.12 -7.07
C LYS A 62 25.24 -6.78 -7.70
N ALA A 63 25.46 -8.05 -7.38
CA ALA A 63 26.61 -8.81 -7.85
C ALA A 63 26.60 -9.06 -9.36
N ALA A 64 25.41 -9.25 -9.94
CA ALA A 64 25.23 -9.42 -11.38
C ALA A 64 25.44 -8.09 -12.13
N LEU A 65 24.87 -7.01 -11.61
CA LEU A 65 25.03 -5.67 -12.20
C LEU A 65 26.50 -5.23 -12.22
N ALA A 66 27.26 -5.53 -11.16
CA ALA A 66 28.69 -5.23 -11.09
C ALA A 66 29.53 -5.95 -12.16
N GLN A 67 29.08 -7.11 -12.65
CA GLN A 67 29.75 -7.87 -13.72
C GLN A 67 29.37 -7.38 -15.12
N LEU A 68 28.13 -6.92 -15.29
CA LEU A 68 27.57 -6.52 -16.59
C LEU A 68 27.78 -5.03 -16.92
N GLY A 69 28.07 -4.18 -15.94
CA GLY A 69 28.23 -2.74 -16.15
C GLY A 69 26.89 -1.99 -16.36
N SER A 70 26.08 -2.40 -17.34
CA SER A 70 24.78 -1.80 -17.65
C SER A 70 23.70 -2.85 -18.01
N PRO A 71 22.43 -2.64 -17.62
CA PRO A 71 21.30 -3.48 -18.06
C PRO A 71 21.13 -3.53 -19.59
N SER A 72 21.60 -2.53 -20.33
CA SER A 72 21.47 -2.47 -21.79
C SER A 72 22.31 -3.52 -22.53
N GLU A 73 23.37 -4.04 -21.91
CA GLU A 73 24.30 -4.97 -22.57
C GLU A 73 23.70 -6.36 -22.80
N ILE A 74 22.65 -6.68 -22.07
CA ILE A 74 22.03 -8.01 -22.08
C ILE A 74 20.71 -8.07 -22.84
N LEU A 75 20.26 -6.94 -23.41
CA LEU A 75 18.99 -6.83 -24.13
C LEU A 75 19.14 -7.18 -25.60
N ALA A 76 18.11 -7.79 -26.17
CA ALA A 76 18.01 -8.04 -27.60
C ALA A 76 17.72 -6.73 -28.37
N ASP A 77 18.08 -6.71 -29.65
CA ASP A 77 17.75 -5.60 -30.56
C ASP A 77 16.24 -5.33 -30.57
N GLY A 78 15.86 -4.05 -30.48
CA GLY A 78 14.46 -3.61 -30.45
C GLY A 78 13.79 -3.68 -29.08
N VAL A 79 14.51 -4.10 -28.03
CA VAL A 79 14.05 -3.98 -26.64
C VAL A 79 14.57 -2.68 -26.05
N GLU A 80 13.66 -1.86 -25.54
CA GLU A 80 13.95 -0.55 -24.98
C GLU A 80 13.84 -0.57 -23.46
N ILE A 81 14.80 0.06 -22.78
CA ILE A 81 14.68 0.38 -21.36
C ILE A 81 13.75 1.59 -21.23
N VAL A 82 12.62 1.40 -20.56
CA VAL A 82 11.66 2.48 -20.26
C VAL A 82 12.11 3.26 -19.03
N SER A 83 12.49 2.54 -17.98
CA SER A 83 12.94 3.09 -16.71
C SER A 83 13.77 2.08 -15.94
N SER A 84 14.65 2.55 -15.07
CA SER A 84 15.44 1.69 -14.18
C SER A 84 15.68 2.41 -12.87
N TYR A 85 15.67 1.66 -11.77
CA TYR A 85 16.01 2.19 -10.46
C TYR A 85 16.69 1.13 -9.60
N TRP A 86 17.33 1.58 -8.51
CA TRP A 86 17.89 0.70 -7.50
C TRP A 86 16.87 0.47 -6.38
N SER A 87 16.50 -0.78 -6.14
CA SER A 87 15.59 -1.17 -5.05
C SER A 87 16.39 -1.53 -3.80
N PRO A 88 16.34 -0.74 -2.71
CA PRO A 88 16.93 -1.13 -1.43
C PRO A 88 16.22 -2.32 -0.79
N VAL A 89 14.93 -2.54 -1.07
CA VAL A 89 14.20 -3.71 -0.57
C VAL A 89 14.66 -4.97 -1.30
N LEU A 90 14.75 -4.97 -2.63
CA LEU A 90 15.15 -6.16 -3.40
C LEU A 90 16.67 -6.33 -3.53
N CYS A 91 17.46 -5.31 -3.16
CA CYS A 91 18.91 -5.27 -3.33
C CYS A 91 19.37 -5.55 -4.77
N ALA A 92 18.65 -4.94 -5.71
CA ALA A 92 18.82 -5.17 -7.13
C ALA A 92 18.44 -3.92 -7.93
N SER A 93 18.99 -3.83 -9.14
CA SER A 93 18.42 -2.94 -10.15
C SER A 93 17.14 -3.56 -10.69
N VAL A 94 16.05 -2.80 -10.64
CA VAL A 94 14.77 -3.14 -11.24
C VAL A 94 14.63 -2.28 -12.49
N THR A 95 14.58 -2.92 -13.65
CA THR A 95 14.53 -2.26 -14.95
C THR A 95 13.26 -2.64 -15.68
N ARG A 96 12.44 -1.64 -16.00
CA ARG A 96 11.25 -1.81 -16.85
C ARG A 96 11.69 -1.77 -18.31
N VAL A 97 11.42 -2.84 -19.03
CA VAL A 97 11.74 -2.97 -20.45
C VAL A 97 10.47 -3.14 -21.27
N ARG A 98 10.52 -2.69 -22.52
CA ARG A 98 9.47 -2.88 -23.52
C ARG A 98 10.10 -3.51 -24.76
N GLY A 99 9.54 -4.62 -25.22
CA GLY A 99 10.02 -5.30 -26.41
C GLY A 99 8.98 -5.38 -27.53
N PRO A 100 9.37 -5.87 -28.71
CA PRO A 100 8.48 -6.05 -29.86
C PRO A 100 7.33 -7.01 -29.55
N ALA A 101 6.14 -6.75 -30.08
CA ALA A 101 4.94 -7.56 -29.84
C ALA A 101 5.05 -8.99 -30.41
N ASP A 102 5.83 -9.16 -31.47
CA ASP A 102 6.12 -10.42 -32.14
C ASP A 102 7.27 -11.22 -31.49
N MET A 103 7.95 -10.65 -30.50
CA MET A 103 9.02 -11.30 -29.74
C MET A 103 8.50 -11.77 -28.37
N ALA A 104 8.79 -13.02 -28.01
CA ALA A 104 8.43 -13.54 -26.69
C ALA A 104 9.31 -12.87 -25.62
N PRO A 105 8.77 -12.47 -24.45
CA PRO A 105 9.58 -11.77 -23.44
C PRO A 105 10.81 -12.52 -22.94
N VAL A 106 10.79 -13.86 -22.93
CA VAL A 106 11.99 -14.67 -22.61
C VAL A 106 13.17 -14.40 -23.56
N GLN A 107 12.91 -13.92 -24.77
CA GLN A 107 13.92 -13.59 -25.78
C GLN A 107 14.45 -12.16 -25.64
N TRP A 108 13.85 -11.32 -24.79
CA TRP A 108 14.19 -9.91 -24.69
C TRP A 108 15.52 -9.65 -23.97
N ALA A 109 15.96 -10.57 -23.11
CA ALA A 109 17.21 -10.45 -22.35
C ALA A 109 18.08 -11.71 -22.51
N PRO A 110 18.64 -11.99 -23.71
CA PRO A 110 19.42 -13.21 -23.96
C PRO A 110 20.71 -13.30 -23.12
N GLY A 111 21.24 -12.16 -22.65
CA GLY A 111 22.40 -12.09 -21.77
C GLY A 111 22.07 -12.13 -20.28
N LEU A 112 20.81 -12.36 -19.89
CA LEU A 112 20.39 -12.35 -18.49
C LEU A 112 21.15 -13.45 -17.72
N PRO A 113 21.92 -13.11 -16.66
CA PRO A 113 22.67 -14.10 -15.88
C PRO A 113 21.70 -14.98 -15.08
N GLU A 114 22.17 -16.14 -14.61
CA GLU A 114 21.34 -17.08 -13.84
C GLU A 114 20.74 -16.48 -12.56
N SER A 115 21.43 -15.50 -11.96
CA SER A 115 20.95 -14.76 -10.80
C SER A 115 19.95 -13.65 -11.15
N GLY A 116 19.79 -13.32 -12.43
CA GLY A 116 18.84 -12.33 -12.92
C GLY A 116 17.43 -12.92 -13.02
N THR A 117 16.42 -12.05 -13.03
CA THR A 117 15.02 -12.45 -13.18
C THR A 117 14.33 -11.55 -14.19
N LEU A 118 13.45 -12.12 -15.01
CA LEU A 118 12.58 -11.38 -15.92
C LEU A 118 11.14 -11.85 -15.71
N VAL A 119 10.26 -10.91 -15.36
CA VAL A 119 8.85 -11.17 -15.05
C VAL A 119 7.96 -10.21 -15.82
N PRO A 120 6.67 -10.54 -16.03
CA PRO A 120 5.72 -9.55 -16.53
C PRO A 120 5.62 -8.34 -15.58
N ASP A 121 5.42 -7.16 -16.15
CA ASP A 121 5.02 -5.97 -15.40
C ASP A 121 3.50 -6.05 -15.15
N ASP A 122 3.14 -6.93 -14.22
CA ASP A 122 1.75 -7.28 -13.95
C ASP A 122 0.92 -6.07 -13.50
N THR A 123 -0.38 -6.15 -13.80
CA THR A 123 -1.34 -5.13 -13.43
C THR A 123 -2.16 -5.57 -12.23
N TYR A 124 -2.24 -4.69 -11.23
CA TYR A 124 -3.07 -4.83 -10.05
C TYR A 124 -4.21 -3.82 -10.11
N HIS A 125 -5.29 -4.13 -9.40
CA HIS A 125 -6.50 -3.34 -9.36
C HIS A 125 -6.87 -2.98 -7.94
N THR A 126 -7.22 -1.72 -7.71
CA THR A 126 -7.93 -1.35 -6.49
C THR A 126 -9.40 -1.73 -6.62
N GLY A 127 -10.12 -1.83 -5.50
CA GLY A 127 -11.54 -2.19 -5.55
C GLY A 127 -12.34 -1.59 -4.40
N ALA A 128 -13.17 -0.60 -4.74
CA ALA A 128 -14.24 -0.13 -3.87
C ALA A 128 -15.44 0.37 -4.69
N THR A 129 -16.55 -0.37 -4.70
CA THR A 129 -17.76 0.01 -5.43
C THR A 129 -18.53 1.08 -4.65
N ALA A 130 -18.85 2.20 -5.30
CA ALA A 130 -19.66 3.25 -4.70
C ALA A 130 -21.13 2.83 -4.62
N ALA A 131 -21.79 3.06 -3.48
CA ALA A 131 -23.23 3.16 -3.48
C ALA A 131 -23.64 4.49 -4.15
N ALA A 132 -24.74 4.51 -4.92
CA ALA A 132 -25.21 5.67 -5.68
C ALA A 132 -25.66 6.88 -4.81
N ARG A 133 -25.46 6.84 -3.49
CA ARG A 133 -25.86 7.90 -2.55
C ARG A 133 -24.75 8.08 -1.51
N GLY A 134 -24.13 9.26 -1.51
CA GLY A 134 -23.30 9.76 -0.42
C GLY A 134 -23.98 10.96 0.23
N PRO A 135 -23.71 11.25 1.52
CA PRO A 135 -24.20 12.48 2.12
C PRO A 135 -23.57 13.70 1.44
N GLU A 136 -24.37 14.75 1.20
CA GLU A 136 -23.93 15.97 0.50
C GLU A 136 -22.90 16.76 1.34
N ALA A 137 -21.92 17.39 0.68
CA ALA A 137 -20.91 18.20 1.35
C ALA A 137 -21.53 19.31 2.20
N GLY A 138 -21.26 19.29 3.51
CA GLY A 138 -21.56 20.42 4.40
C GLY A 138 -20.52 21.55 4.28
N THR A 139 -20.70 22.62 5.05
CA THR A 139 -19.68 23.66 5.23
C THR A 139 -18.99 23.46 6.58
N ALA A 140 -17.66 23.42 6.62
CA ALA A 140 -16.90 23.35 7.87
C ALA A 140 -17.16 24.60 8.74
N ALA A 141 -17.37 24.42 10.04
CA ALA A 141 -17.56 25.52 10.99
C ALA A 141 -16.19 26.05 11.47
N GLU A 142 -16.00 27.36 11.46
CA GLU A 142 -14.68 28.00 11.65
C GLU A 142 -14.27 28.31 13.10
N ASP A 143 -14.98 27.90 14.16
CA ASP A 143 -14.50 28.24 15.52
C ASP A 143 -14.88 27.28 16.68
N ALA A 144 -13.81 26.86 17.38
CA ALA A 144 -13.60 26.59 18.81
C ALA A 144 -14.75 26.03 19.70
N ALA A 145 -15.14 24.78 19.44
CA ALA A 145 -15.41 23.72 20.42
C ALA A 145 -15.28 22.38 19.65
N ALA A 146 -15.14 21.23 20.33
CA ALA A 146 -15.26 19.93 19.66
C ALA A 146 -16.72 19.75 19.19
N VAL A 147 -17.06 20.35 18.05
CA VAL A 147 -18.35 20.15 17.40
C VAL A 147 -18.34 18.70 16.89
N PRO A 148 -19.32 17.87 17.30
CA PRO A 148 -19.37 16.49 16.85
C PRO A 148 -19.45 16.42 15.32
N ASP A 149 -18.66 15.52 14.73
CA ASP A 149 -18.64 15.33 13.28
C ASP A 149 -19.98 14.72 12.83
N PRO A 150 -20.70 15.36 11.89
CA PRO A 150 -22.09 15.03 11.58
C PRO A 150 -22.29 13.62 11.00
N TYR A 151 -21.26 13.02 10.40
CA TYR A 151 -21.33 11.66 9.84
C TYR A 151 -20.67 10.60 10.71
N ARG A 152 -20.10 10.94 11.88
CA ARG A 152 -19.64 9.94 12.86
C ARG A 152 -20.72 8.91 13.22
N PRO A 153 -22.02 9.27 13.40
CA PRO A 153 -23.08 8.29 13.64
C PRO A 153 -23.34 7.30 12.50
N LEU A 154 -22.83 7.56 11.28
CA LEU A 154 -22.93 6.66 10.14
C LEU A 154 -21.78 5.63 10.11
N GLN A 155 -20.70 5.84 10.88
CA GLN A 155 -19.49 5.02 10.89
C GLN A 155 -19.60 3.81 11.84
N PHE A 156 -20.46 2.85 11.49
CA PHE A 156 -20.64 1.65 12.31
C PHE A 156 -19.36 0.85 12.53
N ALA A 157 -18.42 0.91 11.58
CA ALA A 157 -17.14 0.23 11.70
C ALA A 157 -16.35 0.72 12.92
N LEU A 158 -16.40 2.02 13.25
CA LEU A 158 -15.74 2.54 14.45
C LEU A 158 -16.44 2.07 15.73
N ASP A 159 -17.76 1.89 15.68
CA ASP A 159 -18.53 1.34 16.81
C ASP A 159 -18.19 -0.13 17.04
N GLU A 160 -18.23 -0.96 15.99
CA GLU A 160 -17.89 -2.39 16.05
C GLU A 160 -16.43 -2.63 16.44
N LEU A 161 -15.52 -1.74 16.06
CA LEU A 161 -14.11 -1.79 16.45
C LEU A 161 -13.84 -1.11 17.79
N GLY A 162 -14.86 -0.58 18.48
CA GLY A 162 -14.72 0.03 19.79
C GLY A 162 -13.72 1.19 19.83
N VAL A 163 -13.63 1.95 18.74
CA VAL A 163 -12.58 2.95 18.54
C VAL A 163 -12.68 4.07 19.57
N ASP A 164 -13.88 4.63 19.77
CA ASP A 164 -14.10 5.71 20.74
C ASP A 164 -13.70 5.30 22.16
N ALA A 165 -13.99 4.04 22.54
CA ALA A 165 -13.61 3.48 23.85
C ALA A 165 -12.08 3.34 24.00
N SER A 166 -11.35 3.18 22.89
CA SER A 166 -9.90 3.07 22.88
C SER A 166 -9.15 4.41 22.86
N LEU A 167 -9.78 5.50 22.41
CA LEU A 167 -9.12 6.81 22.25
C LEU A 167 -8.47 7.39 23.51
N PRO A 168 -9.01 7.18 24.74
CA PRO A 168 -8.33 7.59 25.97
C PRO A 168 -7.02 6.82 26.26
N VAL A 169 -6.83 5.65 25.63
CA VAL A 169 -5.66 4.78 25.83
C VAL A 169 -4.67 4.93 24.67
N THR A 170 -5.16 5.02 23.44
CA THR A 170 -4.35 5.09 22.22
C THR A 170 -5.00 5.92 21.14
N ARG A 171 -4.18 6.65 20.39
CA ARG A 171 -4.60 7.48 19.25
C ARG A 171 -3.76 7.25 18.00
N GLY A 172 -2.86 6.25 18.05
CA GLY A 172 -1.97 5.89 16.95
C GLY A 172 -0.63 6.65 16.93
N GLY A 173 -0.39 7.54 17.90
CA GLY A 173 0.84 8.31 18.03
C GLY A 173 2.11 7.46 17.94
N GLY A 174 3.11 7.95 17.19
CA GLY A 174 4.39 7.27 17.00
C GLY A 174 4.38 6.17 15.92
N THR A 175 3.21 5.78 15.41
CA THR A 175 3.10 4.84 14.29
C THR A 175 3.10 5.57 12.94
N ARG A 176 3.48 4.84 11.88
CA ARG A 176 3.58 5.36 10.51
C ARG A 176 2.93 4.36 9.57
N ILE A 177 1.95 4.79 8.79
CA ILE A 177 1.21 3.95 7.84
C ILE A 177 1.46 4.50 6.44
N ALA A 178 2.07 3.69 5.57
CA ALA A 178 2.10 3.97 4.14
C ALA A 178 0.82 3.45 3.47
N VAL A 179 0.14 4.29 2.71
CA VAL A 179 -1.00 3.94 1.86
C VAL A 179 -0.52 3.94 0.42
N LEU A 180 -0.31 2.73 -0.12
CA LEU A 180 0.03 2.52 -1.53
C LEU A 180 -1.27 2.34 -2.30
N ASP A 181 -1.70 3.42 -2.94
CA ASP A 181 -3.02 3.52 -3.58
C ASP A 181 -2.96 4.52 -4.74
N SER A 182 -4.10 5.02 -5.19
CA SER A 182 -4.18 6.20 -6.04
C SER A 182 -4.07 7.50 -5.24
N THR A 183 -3.87 8.62 -5.92
CA THR A 183 -3.69 9.91 -5.27
C THR A 183 -4.93 10.28 -4.43
N PRO A 184 -4.80 10.54 -3.11
CA PRO A 184 -5.89 11.11 -2.32
C PRO A 184 -6.06 12.61 -2.58
N GLN A 185 -7.28 13.13 -2.40
CA GLN A 185 -7.51 14.57 -2.35
C GLN A 185 -6.96 15.16 -1.04
N LEU A 186 -5.74 15.71 -1.07
CA LEU A 186 -5.05 16.24 0.12
C LEU A 186 -5.68 17.52 0.68
N ASP A 187 -6.33 18.31 -0.17
CA ASP A 187 -7.05 19.54 0.21
C ASP A 187 -8.50 19.25 0.62
N HIS A 188 -8.88 17.99 0.79
CA HIS A 188 -10.19 17.63 1.29
C HIS A 188 -10.42 18.26 2.68
N PRO A 189 -11.52 18.99 2.90
CA PRO A 189 -11.74 19.77 4.14
C PRO A 189 -11.71 18.92 5.41
N ASP A 190 -12.08 17.65 5.28
CA ASP A 190 -12.07 16.69 6.38
C ASP A 190 -10.78 15.92 6.58
N LEU A 191 -9.80 16.00 5.67
CA LEU A 191 -8.61 15.16 5.76
C LEU A 191 -7.52 15.82 6.62
N GLY A 192 -6.99 15.09 7.60
CA GLY A 192 -5.89 15.53 8.45
C GLY A 192 -4.58 15.76 7.68
N THR A 193 -3.49 15.98 8.41
CA THR A 193 -2.17 16.08 7.78
C THR A 193 -1.75 14.73 7.22
N VAL A 194 -1.83 14.58 5.90
CA VAL A 194 -1.34 13.41 5.16
C VAL A 194 -0.16 13.85 4.31
N GLU A 195 0.94 13.13 4.41
CA GLU A 195 2.14 13.42 3.63
C GLU A 195 2.14 12.64 2.31
N ILE A 196 2.42 13.29 1.18
CA ILE A 196 2.82 12.57 -0.04
C ILE A 196 4.31 12.26 0.04
N ALA A 197 4.65 11.00 0.28
CA ALA A 197 6.05 10.60 0.47
C ALA A 197 6.82 10.44 -0.85
N ALA A 198 6.13 10.03 -1.89
CA ALA A 198 6.57 9.97 -3.28
C ALA A 198 5.33 9.81 -4.17
N ARG A 199 5.46 10.01 -5.48
CA ARG A 199 4.39 9.87 -6.45
C ARG A 199 4.92 9.25 -7.75
N PHE A 200 4.31 8.16 -8.21
CA PHE A 200 4.72 7.43 -9.42
C PHE A 200 3.67 7.45 -10.54
N VAL A 201 2.51 8.04 -10.26
CA VAL A 201 1.34 8.16 -11.15
C VAL A 201 0.88 9.63 -11.23
N PRO A 202 -0.04 9.98 -12.15
CA PRO A 202 -0.53 11.36 -12.27
C PRO A 202 -1.07 11.97 -10.96
N GLU A 203 -1.04 13.30 -10.90
CA GLU A 203 -1.40 14.05 -9.69
C GLU A 203 -2.91 14.09 -9.39
N GLU A 204 -3.74 13.79 -10.36
CA GLU A 204 -5.19 13.89 -10.25
C GLU A 204 -5.72 13.06 -9.07
N PRO A 205 -6.44 13.70 -8.11
CA PRO A 205 -7.07 12.98 -7.02
C PRO A 205 -8.06 11.94 -7.54
N ALA A 206 -7.91 10.72 -7.04
CA ALA A 206 -8.75 9.60 -7.38
C ALA A 206 -9.66 9.23 -6.20
N ARG A 207 -10.79 8.61 -6.53
CA ARG A 207 -11.82 8.27 -5.55
C ARG A 207 -11.29 7.28 -4.51
N HIS A 208 -10.61 6.22 -4.96
CA HIS A 208 -10.22 5.12 -4.10
C HIS A 208 -9.18 5.57 -3.04
N GLY A 209 -8.10 6.24 -3.46
CA GLY A 209 -7.11 6.79 -2.55
C GLY A 209 -7.71 7.75 -1.53
N THR A 210 -8.66 8.59 -1.94
CA THR A 210 -9.36 9.51 -1.03
C THR A 210 -10.21 8.76 0.00
N LEU A 211 -10.95 7.72 -0.40
CA LEU A 211 -11.74 6.90 0.54
C LEU A 211 -10.86 6.19 1.57
N VAL A 212 -9.80 5.51 1.11
CA VAL A 212 -8.90 4.74 1.97
C VAL A 212 -8.19 5.66 2.96
N THR A 213 -7.71 6.81 2.48
CA THR A 213 -7.00 7.78 3.33
C THR A 213 -7.95 8.42 4.35
N GLY A 214 -9.20 8.70 3.98
CA GLY A 214 -10.22 9.23 4.92
C GLY A 214 -10.52 8.30 6.10
N ILE A 215 -10.60 6.99 5.85
CA ILE A 215 -10.82 5.99 6.92
C ILE A 215 -9.72 6.10 7.99
N LEU A 216 -8.48 6.31 7.57
CA LEU A 216 -7.34 6.40 8.48
C LEU A 216 -7.21 7.78 9.12
N ALA A 217 -7.34 8.84 8.33
CA ALA A 217 -6.80 10.17 8.66
C ALA A 217 -7.81 11.33 8.57
N ALA A 218 -9.12 11.08 8.49
CA ALA A 218 -10.09 12.16 8.65
C ALA A 218 -9.97 12.85 10.03
N ARG A 219 -10.17 14.17 10.07
CA ARG A 219 -9.96 15.02 11.26
C ARG A 219 -11.11 14.80 12.24
N PRO A 220 -10.83 14.36 13.48
CA PRO A 220 -11.88 14.28 14.49
C PRO A 220 -12.26 15.66 15.04
N GLY A 221 -13.53 15.85 15.38
CA GLY A 221 -14.03 16.96 16.16
C GLY A 221 -13.91 18.33 15.47
N ASN A 222 -13.90 18.36 14.14
CA ASN A 222 -13.88 19.59 13.34
C ASN A 222 -15.30 20.06 12.98
N GLY A 223 -16.34 19.33 13.41
CA GLY A 223 -17.73 19.63 13.12
C GLY A 223 -18.12 19.40 11.66
N PHE A 224 -17.32 18.63 10.92
CA PHE A 224 -17.47 18.38 9.51
C PHE A 224 -17.23 16.90 9.23
N GLY A 225 -17.96 16.33 8.27
CA GLY A 225 -17.65 14.98 7.81
C GLY A 225 -17.65 13.87 8.85
N ILE A 226 -16.62 13.03 8.76
CA ILE A 226 -16.40 11.76 9.46
C ILE A 226 -15.21 11.86 10.44
N VAL A 227 -14.93 10.78 11.16
CA VAL A 227 -13.74 10.64 12.01
C VAL A 227 -12.79 9.59 11.44
N GLY A 228 -11.49 9.91 11.40
CA GLY A 228 -10.42 8.97 11.05
C GLY A 228 -10.10 8.02 12.21
N LEU A 229 -9.68 6.80 11.88
CA LEU A 229 -9.39 5.73 12.83
C LEU A 229 -8.16 6.03 13.71
N VAL A 230 -7.14 6.73 13.17
CA VAL A 230 -5.83 6.93 13.81
C VAL A 230 -5.44 8.42 13.87
N PRO A 231 -6.07 9.21 14.75
CA PRO A 231 -5.95 10.67 14.71
C PRO A 231 -4.54 11.23 15.01
N GLU A 232 -3.63 10.42 15.57
CA GLU A 232 -2.25 10.82 15.88
C GLU A 232 -1.19 9.98 15.14
N ALA A 233 -1.58 9.03 14.28
CA ALA A 233 -0.61 8.31 13.45
C ALA A 233 -0.13 9.19 12.27
N SER A 234 1.11 8.99 11.83
CA SER A 234 1.57 9.58 10.57
C SER A 234 1.09 8.74 9.40
N VAL A 235 0.19 9.28 8.59
CA VAL A 235 -0.28 8.63 7.36
C VAL A 235 0.45 9.22 6.15
N LEU A 236 1.14 8.35 5.41
CA LEU A 236 1.94 8.69 4.23
C LEU A 236 1.22 8.11 3.01
N ALA A 237 0.77 8.96 2.10
CA ALA A 237 0.26 8.53 0.81
C ALA A 237 1.41 8.33 -0.18
N ILE A 238 1.40 7.20 -0.88
CA ILE A 238 2.37 6.84 -1.93
C ILE A 238 1.57 6.45 -3.18
N PRO A 239 1.24 7.41 -4.06
CA PRO A 239 0.44 7.10 -5.24
C PRO A 239 1.20 6.20 -6.23
N VAL A 240 0.70 4.97 -6.38
CA VAL A 240 1.19 3.90 -7.28
C VAL A 240 0.09 3.39 -8.22
N CYS A 241 -1.15 3.85 -8.03
CA CYS A 241 -2.30 3.50 -8.86
C CYS A 241 -2.88 4.74 -9.55
N GLN A 242 -3.35 4.61 -10.77
CA GLN A 242 -4.02 5.68 -11.51
C GLN A 242 -5.47 5.31 -11.85
N PRO A 243 -6.37 6.28 -12.02
CA PRO A 243 -7.74 5.99 -12.44
C PRO A 243 -7.80 5.07 -13.66
N GLY A 244 -8.53 3.97 -13.54
CA GLY A 244 -8.73 3.03 -14.63
C GLY A 244 -9.50 3.67 -15.81
N PRO A 245 -9.38 3.09 -17.03
CA PRO A 245 -10.06 3.60 -18.22
C PRO A 245 -11.59 3.55 -18.05
N ASP A 246 -12.10 2.49 -17.43
CA ASP A 246 -13.50 2.33 -17.06
C ASP A 246 -13.65 2.68 -15.57
N ARG A 247 -13.75 3.98 -15.27
CA ARG A 247 -13.81 4.62 -13.92
C ARG A 247 -14.90 4.08 -12.95
N SER A 248 -15.55 2.95 -13.24
CA SER A 248 -16.65 2.37 -12.48
C SER A 248 -16.62 0.84 -12.29
N GLU A 249 -15.81 0.06 -13.02
CA GLU A 249 -15.93 -1.42 -13.00
C GLU A 249 -14.73 -2.17 -12.39
N ARG A 250 -13.49 -1.78 -12.67
CA ARG A 250 -12.27 -2.49 -12.22
C ARG A 250 -11.36 -1.68 -11.28
N GLY A 251 -11.87 -0.56 -10.76
CA GLY A 251 -11.12 0.36 -9.88
C GLY A 251 -9.90 0.99 -10.55
N ASP A 252 -8.99 1.52 -9.72
CA ASP A 252 -7.76 2.14 -10.17
C ASP A 252 -6.73 1.06 -10.54
N VAL A 253 -5.83 1.38 -11.46
CA VAL A 253 -4.87 0.46 -12.07
C VAL A 253 -3.48 0.76 -11.53
N CYS A 254 -2.80 -0.26 -11.00
CA CYS A 254 -1.46 -0.14 -10.44
C CYS A 254 -0.50 -1.06 -11.20
N ALA A 255 0.54 -0.51 -11.82
CA ALA A 255 1.58 -1.33 -12.45
C ALA A 255 2.52 -1.87 -11.37
N LEU A 256 2.94 -3.13 -11.49
CA LEU A 256 3.89 -3.76 -10.56
C LEU A 256 5.14 -2.90 -10.35
N PHE A 257 5.68 -2.29 -11.42
CA PHE A 257 6.82 -1.39 -11.33
C PHE A 257 6.63 -0.27 -10.31
N ASP A 258 5.46 0.37 -10.32
CA ASP A 258 5.15 1.50 -9.45
C ASP A 258 4.88 1.02 -8.01
N VAL A 259 4.23 -0.13 -7.85
CA VAL A 259 4.04 -0.78 -6.54
C VAL A 259 5.38 -1.09 -5.88
N LEU A 260 6.34 -1.67 -6.60
CA LEU A 260 7.68 -1.97 -6.09
C LEU A 260 8.42 -0.69 -5.66
N GLN A 261 8.38 0.36 -6.48
CA GLN A 261 8.96 1.66 -6.09
C GLN A 261 8.28 2.23 -4.84
N GLY A 262 6.96 2.07 -4.71
CA GLY A 262 6.23 2.49 -3.52
C GLY A 262 6.64 1.75 -2.25
N LEU A 263 6.92 0.44 -2.36
CA LEU A 263 7.43 -0.38 -1.26
C LEU A 263 8.84 0.06 -0.82
N ASP A 264 9.69 0.41 -1.78
CA ASP A 264 11.03 0.96 -1.52
C ASP A 264 10.96 2.32 -0.79
N VAL A 265 10.02 3.17 -1.18
CA VAL A 265 9.76 4.44 -0.46
C VAL A 265 9.25 4.14 0.94
N ALA A 266 8.25 3.27 1.10
CA ALA A 266 7.72 2.90 2.41
C ALA A 266 8.84 2.44 3.37
N TRP A 267 9.75 1.60 2.90
CA TRP A 267 10.93 1.17 3.65
C TRP A 267 11.84 2.34 4.03
N THR A 268 12.23 3.17 3.06
CA THR A 268 13.15 4.31 3.26
C THR A 268 12.55 5.33 4.22
N ARG A 269 11.22 5.48 4.21
CA ARG A 269 10.46 6.34 5.13
C ARG A 269 10.23 5.71 6.51
N ARG A 270 10.76 4.50 6.73
CA ARG A 270 10.68 3.74 7.98
C ARG A 270 9.25 3.62 8.48
N VAL A 271 8.34 3.26 7.57
CA VAL A 271 6.96 3.03 7.97
C VAL A 271 6.85 1.74 8.77
N HIS A 272 5.86 1.71 9.64
CA HIS A 272 5.54 0.55 10.45
C HIS A 272 4.63 -0.38 9.64
N ILE A 273 3.60 0.19 9.01
CA ILE A 273 2.55 -0.54 8.31
C ILE A 273 2.49 -0.09 6.86
N VAL A 274 2.32 -1.03 5.94
CA VAL A 274 2.01 -0.79 4.52
C VAL A 274 0.60 -1.31 4.24
N ASN A 275 -0.30 -0.39 3.91
CA ASN A 275 -1.65 -0.67 3.46
C ASN A 275 -1.67 -0.78 1.93
N LEU A 276 -1.90 -2.01 1.42
CA LEU A 276 -1.98 -2.36 0.00
C LEU A 276 -3.44 -2.64 -0.36
N SER A 277 -4.19 -1.60 -0.69
CA SER A 277 -5.61 -1.73 -1.07
C SER A 277 -5.78 -2.07 -2.55
N LEU A 278 -5.03 -3.09 -3.00
CA LEU A 278 -4.95 -3.59 -4.37
C LEU A 278 -4.92 -5.13 -4.38
N ALA A 279 -5.34 -5.71 -5.50
CA ALA A 279 -5.36 -7.15 -5.73
C ALA A 279 -5.02 -7.47 -7.20
N GLY A 280 -4.37 -8.60 -7.44
CA GLY A 280 -3.93 -9.02 -8.77
C GLY A 280 -3.23 -10.37 -8.78
N PRO A 281 -2.46 -10.69 -9.83
CA PRO A 281 -1.82 -11.99 -9.98
C PRO A 281 -0.62 -12.16 -9.03
N SER A 282 -0.24 -13.43 -8.81
CA SER A 282 1.02 -13.77 -8.14
C SER A 282 2.20 -13.32 -9.01
N ASN A 283 3.18 -12.69 -8.37
CA ASN A 283 4.41 -12.24 -9.02
C ASN A 283 5.59 -12.42 -8.06
N PRO A 284 6.68 -13.09 -8.48
CA PRO A 284 7.79 -13.42 -7.59
C PRO A 284 8.58 -12.19 -7.13
N LEU A 285 8.61 -11.08 -7.89
CA LEU A 285 9.25 -9.84 -7.42
C LEU A 285 8.45 -9.19 -6.31
N LEU A 286 7.12 -9.16 -6.43
CA LEU A 286 6.26 -8.64 -5.37
C LEU A 286 6.38 -9.51 -4.12
N GLN A 287 6.35 -10.84 -4.26
CA GLN A 287 6.53 -11.77 -3.15
C GLN A 287 7.88 -11.57 -2.45
N GLY A 288 8.98 -11.49 -3.22
CA GLY A 288 10.31 -11.25 -2.67
C GLY A 288 10.41 -9.92 -1.92
N ALA A 289 9.74 -8.88 -2.42
CA ALA A 289 9.68 -7.58 -1.73
C ALA A 289 8.86 -7.66 -0.43
N THR A 290 7.69 -8.31 -0.44
CA THR A 290 6.85 -8.43 0.76
C THR A 290 7.48 -9.31 1.83
N ASP A 291 8.09 -10.44 1.44
CA ASP A 291 8.81 -11.34 2.35
C ASP A 291 9.98 -10.62 3.03
N ARG A 292 10.73 -9.82 2.26
CA ARG A 292 11.83 -9.02 2.79
C ARG A 292 11.35 -7.96 3.77
N LEU A 293 10.32 -7.19 3.41
CA LEU A 293 9.77 -6.15 4.28
C LEU A 293 9.26 -6.72 5.60
N GLU A 294 8.58 -7.87 5.56
CA GLU A 294 8.12 -8.57 6.75
C GLU A 294 9.29 -9.02 7.63
N GLY A 295 10.33 -9.61 7.04
CA GLY A 295 11.56 -9.96 7.74
C GLY A 295 12.33 -8.77 8.33
N LEU A 296 12.13 -7.57 7.78
CA LEU A 296 12.66 -6.30 8.30
C LEU A 296 11.74 -5.63 9.33
N GLY A 297 10.64 -6.29 9.70
CA GLY A 297 9.72 -5.83 10.75
C GLY A 297 8.61 -4.89 10.27
N VAL A 298 8.46 -4.70 8.95
CA VAL A 298 7.34 -3.93 8.37
C VAL A 298 6.12 -4.84 8.24
N THR A 299 4.97 -4.39 8.73
CA THR A 299 3.72 -5.16 8.61
C THR A 299 2.99 -4.78 7.32
N LEU A 300 2.77 -5.75 6.43
CA LEU A 300 2.01 -5.55 5.21
C LEU A 300 0.57 -6.04 5.39
N VAL A 301 -0.39 -5.25 4.95
CA VAL A 301 -1.82 -5.55 5.03
C VAL A 301 -2.41 -5.34 3.65
N ALA A 302 -3.07 -6.35 3.09
CA ALA A 302 -3.58 -6.27 1.72
C ALA A 302 -5.03 -6.71 1.55
N ALA A 303 -5.68 -6.15 0.54
CA ALA A 303 -7.05 -6.48 0.16
C ALA A 303 -7.12 -7.86 -0.50
N ALA A 304 -8.08 -8.69 -0.10
CA ALA A 304 -8.23 -10.04 -0.65
C ALA A 304 -8.77 -10.08 -2.10
N GLY A 305 -9.36 -8.99 -2.58
CA GLY A 305 -10.00 -8.91 -3.90
C GLY A 305 -11.53 -8.90 -3.82
N ASN A 306 -12.19 -8.47 -4.91
CA ASN A 306 -13.63 -8.18 -4.95
C ASN A 306 -14.34 -8.87 -6.14
N ASP A 307 -13.91 -10.08 -6.49
CA ASP A 307 -14.41 -10.83 -7.65
C ASP A 307 -15.39 -11.96 -7.26
N GLY A 308 -15.75 -12.06 -5.98
CA GLY A 308 -16.54 -13.15 -5.42
C GLY A 308 -15.82 -14.49 -5.46
N GLY A 309 -14.48 -14.48 -5.51
CA GLY A 309 -13.64 -15.67 -5.58
C GLY A 309 -13.58 -16.48 -4.28
N GLU A 310 -13.21 -17.75 -4.39
CA GLU A 310 -13.09 -18.69 -3.27
C GLU A 310 -11.71 -18.67 -2.58
N GLU A 311 -10.78 -17.85 -3.09
CA GLU A 311 -9.43 -17.63 -2.53
C GLU A 311 -9.06 -16.14 -2.64
N ALA A 312 -8.20 -15.65 -1.74
CA ALA A 312 -7.64 -14.31 -1.84
C ALA A 312 -6.70 -14.19 -3.05
N LEU A 313 -6.67 -13.00 -3.64
CA LEU A 313 -5.69 -12.63 -4.66
C LEU A 313 -4.38 -12.13 -4.01
N TYR A 314 -3.41 -11.79 -4.84
CA TYR A 314 -2.11 -11.30 -4.38
C TYR A 314 -2.10 -9.77 -4.34
N PRO A 315 -1.42 -9.15 -3.35
CA PRO A 315 -0.49 -9.76 -2.41
C PRO A 315 -1.11 -10.38 -1.15
N ALA A 316 -2.43 -10.26 -0.92
CA ALA A 316 -3.07 -10.78 0.29
C ALA A 316 -2.86 -12.28 0.55
N ALA A 317 -2.69 -13.08 -0.50
CA ALA A 317 -2.41 -14.52 -0.38
C ALA A 317 -0.93 -14.86 -0.07
N TYR A 318 0.00 -13.90 -0.04
CA TYR A 318 1.38 -14.17 0.39
C TYR A 318 1.45 -14.36 1.90
N ALA A 319 2.24 -15.34 2.36
CA ALA A 319 2.38 -15.64 3.79
C ALA A 319 2.95 -14.47 4.62
N SER A 320 3.74 -13.58 3.99
CA SER A 320 4.29 -12.37 4.60
C SER A 320 3.28 -11.23 4.74
N VAL A 321 2.06 -11.37 4.20
CA VAL A 321 1.08 -10.30 4.09
C VAL A 321 -0.19 -10.70 4.83
N ILE A 322 -0.71 -9.79 5.66
CA ILE A 322 -2.02 -9.97 6.30
C ILE A 322 -3.10 -9.75 5.25
N GLY A 323 -3.67 -10.84 4.73
CA GLY A 323 -4.79 -10.79 3.80
C GLY A 323 -6.12 -10.50 4.49
N VAL A 324 -6.86 -9.51 3.97
CA VAL A 324 -8.08 -8.98 4.60
C VAL A 324 -9.31 -9.12 3.71
N GLY A 325 -10.29 -9.88 4.20
CA GLY A 325 -11.65 -9.95 3.65
C GLY A 325 -12.59 -8.89 4.26
N ALA A 326 -13.71 -8.63 3.59
CA ALA A 326 -14.67 -7.61 4.01
C ALA A 326 -15.97 -8.19 4.59
N THR A 327 -16.46 -7.51 5.63
CA THR A 327 -17.79 -7.72 6.21
C THR A 327 -18.57 -6.42 6.28
N GLY A 328 -19.90 -6.50 6.24
CA GLY A 328 -20.79 -5.42 6.64
C GLY A 328 -21.21 -5.55 8.10
N ARG A 329 -22.11 -4.66 8.50
CA ARG A 329 -22.69 -4.60 9.85
C ARG A 329 -23.13 -5.98 10.36
N GLY A 330 -22.79 -6.28 11.60
CA GLY A 330 -23.10 -7.55 12.25
C GLY A 330 -22.28 -8.73 11.73
N GLY A 331 -21.21 -8.48 10.98
CA GLY A 331 -20.33 -9.50 10.40
C GLY A 331 -20.89 -10.19 9.15
N LYS A 332 -21.84 -9.57 8.44
CA LYS A 332 -22.37 -10.11 7.19
C LYS A 332 -21.27 -10.14 6.13
N ALA A 333 -21.00 -11.29 5.53
CA ALA A 333 -19.96 -11.39 4.50
C ALA A 333 -20.25 -10.47 3.29
N PHE A 334 -19.22 -9.80 2.78
CA PHE A 334 -19.31 -9.05 1.52
C PHE A 334 -19.52 -10.03 0.36
N ALA A 335 -20.60 -9.87 -0.42
CA ALA A 335 -20.97 -10.83 -1.45
C ALA A 335 -19.92 -10.92 -2.56
N GLN A 336 -19.36 -9.78 -2.96
CA GLN A 336 -18.33 -9.68 -3.99
C GLN A 336 -16.91 -9.84 -3.41
N GLY A 337 -16.72 -9.86 -2.09
CA GLY A 337 -15.39 -10.04 -1.51
C GLY A 337 -14.89 -11.46 -1.72
N ASN A 338 -13.62 -11.60 -2.11
CA ASN A 338 -12.98 -12.91 -2.17
C ASN A 338 -12.87 -13.52 -0.77
N ARG A 339 -13.07 -14.84 -0.67
CA ARG A 339 -13.17 -15.58 0.59
C ARG A 339 -12.15 -16.71 0.64
N GLY A 340 -12.12 -17.47 1.72
CA GLY A 340 -11.31 -18.68 1.80
C GLY A 340 -9.80 -18.44 1.99
N PRO A 341 -8.94 -19.42 1.61
CA PRO A 341 -7.50 -19.38 1.80
C PRO A 341 -6.85 -18.06 1.37
N GLY A 342 -5.82 -17.63 2.11
CA GLY A 342 -5.17 -16.33 1.93
C GLY A 342 -5.88 -15.17 2.66
N ASN A 343 -7.15 -15.30 3.05
CA ASN A 343 -7.75 -14.40 4.03
C ASN A 343 -7.32 -14.79 5.44
N GLU A 344 -6.56 -13.93 6.10
CA GLU A 344 -6.18 -14.12 7.49
C GLU A 344 -7.18 -13.48 8.45
N LEU A 345 -7.72 -12.31 8.08
CA LEU A 345 -8.68 -11.54 8.86
C LEU A 345 -9.87 -11.10 8.00
N SER A 346 -11.01 -10.90 8.67
CA SER A 346 -12.16 -10.18 8.11
C SER A 346 -12.44 -8.93 8.94
N ALA A 347 -12.76 -7.83 8.28
CA ALA A 347 -13.00 -6.54 8.92
C ALA A 347 -14.10 -5.75 8.19
N PRO A 348 -14.68 -4.70 8.84
CA PRO A 348 -15.68 -3.86 8.22
C PRO A 348 -15.21 -3.26 6.88
N GLY A 349 -15.95 -3.53 5.81
CA GLY A 349 -15.65 -3.11 4.45
C GLY A 349 -16.89 -2.98 3.55
N VAL A 350 -18.10 -3.03 4.09
CA VAL A 350 -19.37 -2.84 3.35
C VAL A 350 -20.18 -1.76 4.05
N ASP A 351 -20.83 -0.89 3.28
CA ASP A 351 -21.54 0.30 3.74
C ASP A 351 -20.62 1.24 4.56
N ILE A 352 -19.36 1.38 4.14
CA ILE A 352 -18.39 2.26 4.80
C ILE A 352 -18.51 3.67 4.23
N VAL A 353 -18.84 4.64 5.09
CA VAL A 353 -18.77 6.07 4.75
C VAL A 353 -17.32 6.55 4.86
N SER A 354 -16.83 7.22 3.82
CA SER A 354 -15.53 7.90 3.85
C SER A 354 -15.50 9.16 2.97
N THR A 355 -14.41 9.91 3.03
CA THR A 355 -14.14 11.09 2.20
C THR A 355 -14.07 10.73 0.71
N ALA A 356 -14.56 11.60 -0.16
CA ALA A 356 -14.56 11.42 -1.61
C ALA A 356 -14.10 12.70 -2.33
N PRO A 357 -13.57 12.61 -3.57
CA PRO A 357 -13.14 13.77 -4.32
C PRO A 357 -14.22 14.85 -4.45
N GLY A 358 -13.79 16.11 -4.54
CA GLY A 358 -14.68 17.27 -4.56
C GLY A 358 -15.08 17.76 -3.15
N GLY A 359 -14.39 17.30 -2.10
CA GLY A 359 -14.71 17.64 -0.71
C GLY A 359 -15.98 16.98 -0.17
N GLY A 360 -16.42 15.89 -0.83
CA GLY A 360 -17.65 15.19 -0.50
C GLY A 360 -17.42 13.90 0.27
N PHE A 361 -18.48 13.12 0.44
CA PHE A 361 -18.43 11.83 1.13
C PHE A 361 -19.20 10.79 0.33
N ALA A 362 -18.81 9.53 0.47
CA ALA A 362 -19.50 8.44 -0.18
C ALA A 362 -19.51 7.19 0.68
N PHE A 363 -20.58 6.41 0.54
CA PHE A 363 -20.57 5.01 0.95
C PHE A 363 -19.87 4.15 -0.10
N ALA A 364 -19.08 3.20 0.35
CA ALA A 364 -18.40 2.25 -0.52
C ALA A 364 -18.31 0.86 0.12
N ASP A 365 -18.18 -0.14 -0.76
CA ASP A 365 -17.93 -1.53 -0.39
C ASP A 365 -16.63 -2.01 -1.02
N GLY A 366 -15.80 -2.73 -0.27
CA GLY A 366 -14.56 -3.30 -0.78
C GLY A 366 -13.66 -3.87 0.31
N THR A 367 -12.93 -4.93 -0.03
CA THR A 367 -11.83 -5.46 0.79
C THR A 367 -10.76 -4.41 1.07
N SER A 368 -10.53 -3.48 0.13
CA SER A 368 -9.69 -2.29 0.31
C SER A 368 -10.01 -1.43 1.53
N LEU A 369 -11.30 -1.28 1.86
CA LEU A 369 -11.76 -0.47 2.99
C LEU A 369 -11.56 -1.24 4.30
N ALA A 370 -11.74 -2.57 4.26
CA ALA A 370 -11.42 -3.47 5.37
C ALA A 370 -9.92 -3.48 5.69
N THR A 371 -9.06 -3.47 4.68
CA THR A 371 -7.59 -3.34 4.81
C THR A 371 -7.19 -2.09 5.58
N ALA A 372 -7.85 -0.95 5.30
CA ALA A 372 -7.62 0.30 6.02
C ALA A 372 -7.99 0.18 7.51
N HIS A 373 -9.13 -0.43 7.82
CA HIS A 373 -9.54 -0.68 9.21
C HIS A 373 -8.54 -1.57 9.95
N VAL A 374 -8.06 -2.67 9.34
CA VAL A 374 -7.03 -3.53 9.96
C VAL A 374 -5.73 -2.75 10.19
N SER A 375 -5.29 -1.97 9.21
CA SER A 375 -4.08 -1.15 9.31
C SER A 375 -4.16 -0.14 10.46
N GLY A 376 -5.30 0.55 10.61
CA GLY A 376 -5.48 1.49 11.72
C GLY A 376 -5.60 0.80 13.08
N VAL A 377 -6.29 -0.35 13.19
CA VAL A 377 -6.34 -1.11 14.45
C VAL A 377 -4.95 -1.58 14.88
N LEU A 378 -4.13 -2.08 13.96
CA LEU A 378 -2.74 -2.46 14.25
C LEU A 378 -1.92 -1.25 14.74
N ALA A 379 -2.11 -0.08 14.14
CA ALA A 379 -1.46 1.16 14.56
C ALA A 379 -1.90 1.61 15.97
N LEU A 380 -3.20 1.55 16.27
CA LEU A 380 -3.72 1.88 17.61
C LEU A 380 -3.14 0.94 18.67
N VAL A 381 -3.15 -0.36 18.42
CA VAL A 381 -2.63 -1.35 19.39
C VAL A 381 -1.12 -1.22 19.57
N ALA A 382 -0.36 -0.98 18.50
CA ALA A 382 1.08 -0.78 18.61
C ALA A 382 1.43 0.48 19.38
N SER A 383 0.75 1.60 19.11
CA SER A 383 0.99 2.88 19.77
C SER A 383 0.91 2.79 21.31
N ALA A 384 -0.01 2.02 21.87
CA ALA A 384 -0.12 1.83 23.33
C ALA A 384 0.56 0.57 23.87
N GLY A 385 0.65 -0.49 23.07
CA GLY A 385 0.98 -1.84 23.53
C GLY A 385 2.44 -2.28 23.37
N GLY A 386 3.26 -1.52 22.64
CA GLY A 386 4.65 -1.86 22.38
C GLY A 386 5.02 -1.80 20.91
N ASP A 387 5.65 -2.85 20.38
CA ASP A 387 6.00 -2.92 18.96
C ASP A 387 4.87 -3.54 18.11
N LEU A 388 5.05 -3.45 16.80
CA LEU A 388 4.11 -3.94 15.80
C LEU A 388 3.95 -5.47 15.82
N ALA A 389 4.99 -6.21 16.20
CA ALA A 389 4.93 -7.65 16.31
C ALA A 389 4.04 -8.06 17.50
N ALA A 390 4.14 -7.36 18.63
CA ALA A 390 3.24 -7.52 19.76
C ALA A 390 1.80 -7.17 19.40
N ALA A 391 1.60 -6.06 18.69
CA ALA A 391 0.27 -5.67 18.19
C ALA A 391 -0.34 -6.72 17.26
N ARG A 392 0.40 -7.21 16.26
CA ARG A 392 -0.04 -8.29 15.37
C ARG A 392 -0.44 -9.53 16.17
N ARG A 393 0.42 -10.00 17.09
CA ARG A 393 0.10 -11.18 17.93
C ARG A 393 -1.17 -10.97 18.74
N ALA A 394 -1.33 -9.82 19.38
CA ALA A 394 -2.48 -9.52 20.23
C ALA A 394 -3.79 -9.44 19.43
N VAL A 395 -3.77 -8.74 18.29
CA VAL A 395 -4.92 -8.65 17.38
C VAL A 395 -5.31 -10.05 16.91
N PHE A 396 -4.38 -10.87 16.44
CA PHE A 396 -4.69 -12.22 15.97
C PHE A 396 -5.16 -13.17 17.09
N GLN A 397 -4.59 -13.07 18.29
CA GLN A 397 -5.02 -13.88 19.43
C GLN A 397 -6.47 -13.56 19.83
N ALA A 398 -6.83 -12.29 19.86
CA ALA A 398 -8.20 -11.88 20.15
C ALA A 398 -9.14 -12.22 18.99
N ALA A 399 -8.75 -11.92 17.75
CA ALA A 399 -9.53 -12.19 16.55
C ALA A 399 -9.89 -13.67 16.33
N ARG A 400 -9.01 -14.60 16.73
CA ARG A 400 -9.27 -16.05 16.65
C ARG A 400 -10.25 -16.56 17.71
N ARG A 401 -10.49 -15.79 18.78
CA ARG A 401 -11.47 -16.14 19.84
C ARG A 401 -12.88 -15.63 19.52
N HIS A 402 -13.01 -14.77 18.52
CA HIS A 402 -14.29 -14.19 18.14
C HIS A 402 -15.26 -15.30 17.69
N PRO A 403 -16.55 -15.31 18.10
CA PRO A 403 -17.48 -16.40 17.81
C PRO A 403 -17.75 -16.67 16.33
N ARG A 404 -17.54 -15.65 15.47
CA ARG A 404 -17.67 -15.76 14.01
C ARG A 404 -16.37 -16.18 13.31
N ALA A 405 -15.27 -16.34 14.04
CA ALA A 405 -14.01 -16.81 13.47
C ALA A 405 -14.17 -18.24 12.96
N THR A 406 -13.57 -18.51 11.81
CA THR A 406 -13.48 -19.86 11.25
C THR A 406 -12.10 -20.44 11.49
N ARG A 407 -11.86 -21.69 11.06
CA ARG A 407 -10.53 -22.30 11.16
C ARG A 407 -9.48 -21.52 10.37
N SER A 408 -9.85 -20.96 9.22
CA SER A 408 -8.95 -20.30 8.29
C SER A 408 -8.96 -18.77 8.41
N VAL A 409 -10.10 -18.16 8.78
CA VAL A 409 -10.28 -16.70 8.79
C VAL A 409 -10.64 -16.22 10.19
N ALA A 410 -9.81 -15.35 10.77
CA ALA A 410 -10.11 -14.66 12.02
C ALA A 410 -11.00 -13.42 11.77
N VAL A 411 -11.63 -12.88 12.81
CA VAL A 411 -12.52 -11.72 12.70
C VAL A 411 -11.93 -10.58 13.52
N LEU A 412 -11.72 -9.42 12.90
CA LEU A 412 -11.19 -8.25 13.59
C LEU A 412 -12.11 -7.90 14.76
N VAL A 413 -11.50 -7.67 15.93
CA VAL A 413 -12.17 -7.42 17.19
C VAL A 413 -12.06 -5.95 17.60
N PRO A 414 -12.85 -5.49 18.57
CA PRO A 414 -12.64 -4.19 19.18
C PRO A 414 -11.21 -3.96 19.65
N VAL A 415 -10.71 -2.73 19.46
CA VAL A 415 -9.32 -2.35 19.78
C VAL A 415 -8.99 -2.64 21.25
N CYS A 416 -9.92 -2.38 22.17
CA CYS A 416 -9.73 -2.64 23.59
C CYS A 416 -9.48 -4.12 23.92
N GLU A 417 -10.05 -5.07 23.18
CA GLU A 417 -9.78 -6.49 23.40
C GLU A 417 -8.32 -6.82 23.09
N ALA A 418 -7.78 -6.29 21.99
CA ALA A 418 -6.37 -6.45 21.65
C ALA A 418 -5.45 -5.70 22.63
N LEU A 419 -5.85 -4.51 23.12
CA LEU A 419 -5.09 -3.74 24.10
C LEU A 419 -4.91 -4.49 25.44
N THR A 420 -5.97 -5.19 25.90
CA THR A 420 -5.84 -6.00 27.14
C THR A 420 -4.84 -7.14 26.98
N ALA A 421 -4.71 -7.71 25.77
CA ALA A 421 -3.75 -8.79 25.50
C ALA A 421 -2.28 -8.30 25.50
N VAL A 422 -2.04 -7.00 25.30
CA VAL A 422 -0.72 -6.35 25.48
C VAL A 422 -0.57 -5.68 26.85
N GLY A 423 -1.47 -5.98 27.79
CA GLY A 423 -1.39 -5.49 29.17
C GLY A 423 -1.85 -4.04 29.36
N GLN A 424 -2.48 -3.44 28.35
CA GLN A 424 -3.01 -2.08 28.44
C GLN A 424 -4.46 -2.10 28.94
N PRO A 425 -4.79 -1.43 30.06
CA PRO A 425 -6.16 -1.36 30.54
C PRO A 425 -7.00 -0.55 29.56
N CYS A 426 -8.10 -1.13 29.10
CA CYS A 426 -9.03 -0.49 28.18
C CYS A 426 -10.46 -0.83 28.62
N PRO A 427 -11.38 0.14 28.61
CA PRO A 427 -12.77 -0.14 28.95
C PRO A 427 -13.34 -1.18 27.97
N PRO A 428 -14.17 -2.12 28.42
CA PRO A 428 -14.86 -3.02 27.50
C PRO A 428 -15.71 -2.19 26.54
N SER A 429 -15.70 -2.56 25.26
CA SER A 429 -16.60 -1.96 24.28
C SER A 429 -18.05 -2.30 24.64
N PRO A 430 -18.98 -1.32 24.54
CA PRO A 430 -20.37 -1.48 24.97
C PRO A 430 -21.17 -2.50 24.17
#